data_AF-A0A6N2WI51-F1
#
_entry.id   AF-A0A6N2WI51-F1
#
_cell.length_a   1.000
_cell.length_b   1.000
_cell.length_c   1.000
_cell.angle_alpha   90.00
_cell.angle_beta   90.00
_cell.angle_gamma   90.00
#
_symmetry.space_group_name_H-M   'P 1'
#
loop_
_entity.id
_entity.type
_entity.pdbx_description
1 polymer ?
#
loop_
_entity_poly.entity_id
_entity_poly.type
_entity_poly.pdbx_seq_one_letter_code
_entity_poly.pdbx_strand_id
1 'polypeptide(L)' 'MFNKRLRSMRMKRGLTQQRFADILGIALRSYQCYETGTRTPCYDLLIQIADTLDVSLDYLLGRDDFMKSHGVSFDEYL' A
#
# COMPACT_ATOMS: atom_id res chain seq x y z
N MET A 1 3.28 9.39 4.71
CA MET A 1 1.82 9.10 4.68
C MET A 1 1.59 7.73 4.03
N PHE A 2 2.04 7.55 2.78
CA PHE A 2 2.11 6.25 2.10
C PHE A 2 2.66 5.11 2.97
N ASN A 3 3.86 5.28 3.51
CA ASN A 3 4.53 4.28 4.32
C ASN A 3 3.71 3.79 5.54
N LYS A 4 2.95 4.69 6.19
CA LYS A 4 2.08 4.36 7.32
C LYS A 4 0.86 3.55 6.86
N ARG A 5 0.23 3.93 5.74
CA ARG A 5 -0.92 3.23 5.16
C ARG A 5 -0.55 1.85 4.62
N LEU A 6 0.58 1.76 3.92
CA LEU A 6 1.15 0.51 3.46
C LEU A 6 1.32 -0.48 4.62
N ARG A 7 1.97 -0.03 5.71
CA ARG A 7 2.15 -0.85 6.91
C ARG A 7 0.83 -1.25 7.55
N SER A 8 -0.10 -0.31 7.68
CA SER A 8 -1.41 -0.57 8.27
C SER A 8 -2.19 -1.61 7.48
N MET A 9 -2.28 -1.46 6.14
CA MET A 9 -2.99 -2.41 5.28
C MET A 9 -2.32 -3.78 5.25
N ARG A 10 -0.99 -3.85 5.20
CA ARG A 10 -0.28 -5.15 5.32
C ARG A 10 -0.63 -5.85 6.63
N MET A 11 -0.65 -5.11 7.75
CA MET A 11 -1.01 -5.66 9.05
C MET A 11 -2.48 -6.08 9.11
N LYS A 12 -3.42 -5.31 8.54
CA LYS A 12 -4.84 -5.68 8.43
C LYS A 12 -5.03 -6.99 7.65
N ARG A 13 -4.22 -7.23 6.62
CA ARG A 13 -4.22 -8.49 5.85
C ARG A 13 -3.47 -9.65 6.54
N GLY A 14 -2.94 -9.45 7.75
CA GLY A 14 -2.25 -10.49 8.52
C GLY A 14 -0.89 -10.93 7.94
N LEU A 15 -0.30 -10.14 7.04
CA LEU A 15 0.93 -10.51 6.34
C LEU A 15 2.17 -10.02 7.10
N THR A 16 3.22 -10.85 7.19
CA THR A 16 4.53 -10.41 7.68
C THR A 16 5.25 -9.58 6.60
N GLN A 17 6.25 -8.77 6.99
CA GLN A 17 7.06 -8.03 6.02
C GLN A 17 7.76 -8.95 5.02
N GLN A 18 8.26 -10.10 5.48
CA GLN A 18 8.88 -11.12 4.63
C GLN A 18 7.86 -11.68 3.65
N ARG A 19 6.71 -12.16 4.14
CA ARG A 19 5.69 -12.76 3.28
C ARG A 19 5.21 -11.80 2.20
N PHE A 20 5.05 -10.53 2.54
CA PHE A 20 4.61 -9.54 1.57
C PHE A 20 5.72 -9.19 0.56
N ALA A 21 6.99 -9.11 0.97
CA ALA A 21 8.10 -8.97 0.04
C ALA A 21 8.20 -10.16 -0.93
N ASP A 22 7.95 -11.38 -0.44
CA ASP A 22 7.92 -12.60 -1.28
C ASP A 22 6.79 -12.54 -2.31
N ILE A 23 5.58 -12.11 -1.92
CA ILE A 23 4.44 -11.95 -2.84
C ILE A 23 4.75 -10.90 -3.92
N LEU A 24 5.42 -9.82 -3.53
CA LEU A 24 5.83 -8.75 -4.44
C LEU A 24 7.03 -9.13 -5.32
N GLY A 25 7.71 -10.26 -5.05
CA GLY A 25 8.92 -10.67 -5.78
C GLY A 25 10.10 -9.73 -5.57
N ILE A 26 10.22 -9.09 -4.40
CA ILE A 26 11.29 -8.14 -4.08
C ILE A 26 12.07 -8.55 -2.84
N ALA A 27 13.28 -8.00 -2.68
CA ALA A 27 14.06 -8.20 -1.46
C ALA A 27 13.37 -7.57 -0.23
N LEU A 28 13.39 -8.28 0.92
CA LEU A 28 12.85 -7.79 2.19
C LEU A 28 13.36 -6.37 2.53
N ARG A 29 14.66 -6.12 2.34
CA ARG A 29 15.27 -4.82 2.62
C ARG A 29 14.63 -3.71 1.79
N SER A 30 14.32 -3.97 0.52
CA SER A 30 13.61 -3.01 -0.34
C SER A 30 12.21 -2.72 0.19
N TYR A 31 11.50 -3.75 0.65
CA TYR A 31 10.18 -3.57 1.26
C TYR A 31 10.22 -2.76 2.57
N GLN A 32 11.19 -3.04 3.44
CA GLN A 32 11.40 -2.29 4.69
C GLN A 32 11.70 -0.82 4.42
N CYS A 33 12.43 -0.50 3.34
CA CYS A 33 12.64 0.89 2.93
C CYS A 33 11.32 1.61 2.60
N TYR A 34 10.32 0.91 2.05
CA TYR A 34 9.02 1.50 1.77
C TYR A 34 8.22 1.76 3.05
N GLU A 35 8.17 0.83 4.00
CA GLU A 35 7.46 1.04 5.28
C GLU A 35 8.13 2.08 6.19
N THR A 36 9.45 2.25 6.07
CA THR A 36 10.19 3.32 6.76
C THR A 36 10.09 4.67 6.05
N GLY A 37 9.65 4.68 4.79
CA GLY A 37 9.57 5.90 3.98
C GLY A 37 10.92 6.40 3.46
N THR A 38 11.96 5.56 3.51
CA THR A 38 13.31 5.91 3.01
C THR A 38 13.44 5.71 1.49
N ARG A 39 12.55 4.92 0.90
CA ARG A 39 12.45 4.74 -0.56
C ARG A 39 10.98 4.70 -0.98
N THR A 40 10.73 4.97 -2.25
CA THR A 40 9.44 4.78 -2.92
C THR A 40 9.51 3.61 -3.90
N PRO A 41 8.42 2.84 -4.07
CA PRO A 41 8.32 1.86 -5.15
C PRO A 41 8.24 2.54 -6.51
N CYS A 42 8.63 1.84 -7.58
CA CYS A 42 8.30 2.26 -8.94
C CYS A 42 6.79 2.10 -9.22
N TYR A 43 6.32 2.65 -10.33
CA TYR A 43 4.89 2.63 -10.67
C TYR A 43 4.31 1.22 -10.75
N ASP A 44 5.00 0.29 -11.43
CA ASP A 44 4.53 -1.10 -11.58
C ASP A 44 4.38 -1.78 -10.21
N LEU A 45 5.37 -1.61 -9.34
CA LEU A 45 5.35 -2.18 -8.00
C LEU A 45 4.29 -1.50 -7.10
N LEU A 46 4.06 -0.21 -7.29
CA LEU A 46 3.02 0.52 -6.57
C LEU A 46 1.62 0.01 -6.93
N ILE A 47 1.38 -0.27 -8.22
CA ILE A 47 0.13 -0.91 -8.70
C ILE A 47 0.00 -2.31 -8.09
N GLN A 48 1.04 -3.13 -8.16
CA GLN A 48 1.03 -4.47 -7.58
C GLN A 48 0.77 -4.46 -6.06
N ILE A 49 1.32 -3.48 -5.34
CA ILE A 49 1.04 -3.28 -3.91
C ILE A 49 -0.44 -2.96 -3.68
N ALA A 50 -1.03 -2.10 -4.51
CA ALA A 50 -2.45 -1.73 -4.42
C ALA A 50 -3.35 -2.94 -4.69
N ASP A 51 -3.06 -3.73 -5.71
CA ASP A 51 -3.83 -4.93 -6.08
C ASP A 51 -3.70 -6.03 -5.02
N THR A 52 -2.51 -6.26 -4.48
CA THR A 52 -2.29 -7.24 -3.39
C THR A 52 -2.91 -6.76 -2.08
N LEU A 53 -2.82 -5.45 -1.86
CA LEU A 53 -3.50 -4.64 -0.84
C LEU A 53 -5.01 -4.79 -0.89
N ASP A 54 -5.48 -4.90 -2.13
CA ASP A 54 -6.85 -4.86 -2.52
C ASP A 54 -7.44 -3.54 -1.96
N VAL A 55 -6.81 -2.44 -2.39
CA VAL A 55 -7.08 -1.02 -2.06
C VAL A 55 -6.70 -0.12 -3.24
N SER A 56 -7.28 1.08 -3.33
CA SER A 56 -6.91 2.03 -4.38
C SER A 56 -5.53 2.67 -4.16
N LEU A 57 -4.90 3.09 -5.27
CA LEU A 57 -3.71 3.93 -5.24
C LEU A 57 -3.96 5.26 -4.54
N ASP A 58 -5.13 5.87 -4.74
CA ASP A 58 -5.52 7.12 -4.10
C ASP A 58 -5.52 6.98 -2.57
N TYR A 59 -6.08 5.88 -2.05
CA TYR A 59 -6.01 5.58 -0.62
C TYR A 59 -4.56 5.38 -0.18
N LEU A 60 -3.76 4.57 -0.86
CA LEU A 60 -2.37 4.36 -0.47
C LEU A 60 -1.56 5.66 -0.44
N LEU A 61 -1.79 6.55 -1.41
CA LEU A 61 -1.07 7.81 -1.57
C LEU A 61 -1.64 8.97 -0.72
N GLY A 62 -2.76 8.78 -0.05
CA GLY A 62 -3.30 9.78 0.87
C GLY A 62 -4.26 10.79 0.23
N ARG A 63 -4.91 10.44 -0.88
CA ARG A 63 -5.80 11.32 -1.65
C ARG A 63 -7.27 11.22 -1.21
N ASP A 64 -7.55 10.92 0.06
CA ASP A 64 -8.93 10.73 0.55
C ASP A 64 -9.79 11.97 0.36
N ASP A 65 -9.24 13.17 0.60
CA ASP A 65 -10.00 14.42 0.45
C ASP A 65 -10.36 14.68 -1.01
N PHE A 66 -9.50 14.27 -1.94
CA PHE A 66 -9.80 14.30 -3.37
C PHE A 66 -10.91 13.30 -3.72
N MET A 67 -10.86 12.08 -3.18
CA MET A 67 -11.93 11.09 -3.41
C MET A 67 -13.27 11.58 -2.85
N LYS A 68 -13.27 12.11 -1.63
CA LYS A 68 -14.46 12.66 -0.96
C LYS A 68 -15.09 13.81 -1.74
N SER A 69 -14.28 14.74 -2.25
CA SER A 69 -14.80 15.90 -3.00
C SER A 69 -15.45 15.53 -4.34
N HIS A 70 -15.13 14.34 -4.89
CA HIS A 70 -15.69 13.82 -6.12
C HIS A 70 -16.80 12.79 -5.89
N GLY A 71 -17.30 12.66 -4.65
CA GLY A 71 -18.38 11.73 -4.31
C GLY A 71 -17.99 10.26 -4.42
N VAL A 72 -16.68 9.94 -4.44
CA VAL A 72 -16.18 8.57 -4.49
C VAL A 72 -16.00 8.07 -3.06
N SER A 73 -16.91 7.22 -2.58
CA SER A 73 -16.70 6.47 -1.33
C SER A 73 -15.95 5.19 -1.64
N PHE A 74 -14.81 5.00 -0.98
CA PHE A 74 -14.12 3.72 -0.91
C PHE A 74 -14.55 3.09 0.41
N ASP A 75 -15.77 2.55 0.46
CA ASP A 75 -16.18 1.75 1.61
C ASP A 75 -15.20 0.57 1.69
N GLU A 76 -14.42 0.54 2.76
CA GLU A 76 -13.45 -0.51 3.06
C GLU A 76 -14.19 -1.86 3.06
N TYR A 77 -13.83 -2.74 2.12
CA TYR A 77 -14.08 -4.19 2.04
C TYR A 77 -15.14 -4.84 2.95
N LEU A 78 -16.12 -5.48 2.28
CA LEU A 78 -16.78 -6.72 2.70
C LEU A 78 -15.84 -7.70 3.44
#